data_AF-A0A815K1U8-F1
#
_entry.id   AF-A0A815K1U8-F1
#
_cell.length_a   1.000
_cell.length_b   1.000
_cell.length_c   1.000
_cell.angle_alpha   90.00
_cell.angle_beta   90.00
_cell.angle_gamma   90.00
#
_symmetry.space_group_name_H-M   'P 1'
#
loop_
_entity.id
_entity.type
_entity.pdbx_description
1 polymer ?
#
loop_
_entity_poly.entity_id
_entity_poly.type
_entity_poly.pdbx_seq_one_letter_code
_entity_poly.pdbx_strand_id
1 'polypeptide(L)' 'MENQDGQLFTTVYQKPSYEPYYLPFNSIHPLHMKKNIPFAMLLRAIRYCSTFESYLNEREKLRMALLLNKYPNKIIDE' A
#
# COMPACT_ATOMS: atom_id res chain seq x y z
N MET A 1 0.70 2.22 16.15
CA MET A 1 -0.53 2.19 16.97
C MET A 1 -0.23 3.03 18.17
N GLU A 2 -0.99 4.10 18.33
CA GLU A 2 -0.78 5.10 19.38
C GLU A 2 -2.09 5.31 20.11
N ASN A 3 -2.03 5.42 21.44
CA ASN A 3 -3.16 5.82 22.25
C ASN A 3 -2.98 7.30 22.58
N GLN A 4 -3.89 8.14 22.10
CA GLN A 4 -3.91 9.57 22.38
C GLN A 4 -5.22 9.86 23.13
N ASP A 5 -5.12 10.19 24.41
CA ASP A 5 -6.24 10.54 25.29
C ASP A 5 -7.38 9.50 25.34
N GLY A 6 -7.03 8.22 25.28
CA GLY A 6 -8.00 7.12 25.30
C GLY A 6 -8.57 6.74 23.93
N GLN A 7 -8.19 7.47 22.88
CA GLN A 7 -8.52 7.13 21.51
C GLN A 7 -7.37 6.39 20.83
N LEU A 8 -7.72 5.29 20.15
CA LEU A 8 -6.75 4.48 19.44
C LEU A 8 -6.55 4.96 18.01
N PHE A 9 -5.30 5.27 17.65
CA PHE A 9 -4.87 5.61 16.31
C PHE A 9 -4.02 4.47 15.71
N THR A 10 -4.46 3.98 14.55
CA THR A 10 -3.82 2.88 13.82
C THR A 10 -3.37 3.33 12.44
N THR A 11 -2.33 2.66 11.96
CA THR A 11 -1.74 2.80 10.64
C THR A 11 -1.35 1.42 10.13
N VAL A 12 -1.00 1.30 8.85
CA VAL A 12 -0.49 0.04 8.30
C VAL A 12 0.89 -0.25 8.88
N TYR A 13 0.97 -1.26 9.74
CA TYR A 13 2.25 -1.71 10.28
C TYR A 13 3.11 -2.41 9.20
N GLN A 14 4.38 -2.00 9.12
CA GLN A 14 5.44 -2.65 8.34
C GLN A 14 6.54 -3.11 9.28
N LYS A 15 7.06 -4.32 9.06
CA LYS A 15 8.19 -4.83 9.85
C LYS A 15 9.45 -4.00 9.56
N PRO A 16 10.39 -3.86 10.50
CA PRO A 16 11.64 -3.12 10.23
C PRO A 16 12.47 -3.68 9.06
N SER A 17 12.39 -4.99 8.80
CA SER A 17 13.04 -5.65 7.67
C SER A 17 12.18 -5.67 6.40
N TYR A 18 11.07 -4.93 6.37
CA TYR A 18 10.21 -4.87 5.20
C TYR A 18 10.94 -4.16 4.05
N GLU A 19 11.05 -4.87 2.94
CA GLU A 19 11.37 -4.25 1.66
C GLU A 19 10.06 -3.95 0.92
N PRO A 20 10.00 -2.86 0.13
CA PRO A 20 8.84 -2.53 -0.70
C PRO A 20 8.70 -3.48 -1.91
N TYR A 21 8.75 -4.79 -1.67
CA TYR A 21 8.66 -5.84 -2.68
C TYR A 21 7.22 -6.32 -2.82
N TYR A 22 6.67 -6.13 -4.01
CA TYR A 22 5.43 -6.74 -4.46
C TYR A 22 5.74 -7.66 -5.63
N LEU A 23 4.74 -8.42 -6.08
CA LEU A 23 4.89 -9.21 -7.30
C LEU A 23 5.28 -8.28 -8.47
N PRO A 24 6.49 -8.43 -9.05
CA PRO A 24 6.96 -7.53 -10.10
C PRO A 24 6.05 -7.62 -11.33
N PHE A 25 5.80 -6.48 -11.97
CA PHE A 25 4.82 -6.42 -13.05
C PHE A 25 5.24 -7.24 -14.28
N ASN A 26 6.55 -7.36 -14.51
CA ASN A 26 7.17 -8.12 -15.59
C ASN A 26 7.31 -9.63 -15.31
N SER A 27 6.83 -10.12 -14.16
CA SER A 27 6.85 -11.55 -13.83
C SER A 27 5.81 -12.35 -14.64
N ILE A 28 6.05 -13.65 -14.81
CA ILE A 28 5.20 -14.63 -15.53
C ILE A 28 4.01 -15.06 -14.66
N HIS A 29 3.23 -14.09 -14.20
CA HIS A 29 2.01 -14.30 -13.43
C HIS A 29 0.81 -13.71 -14.18
N PRO A 30 -0.40 -14.24 -13.97
CA PRO A 30 -1.61 -13.69 -14.56
C PRO A 30 -1.78 -12.19 -14.27
N LEU A 31 -2.23 -11.44 -15.27
CA LEU A 31 -2.36 -9.99 -15.18
C LEU A 31 -3.34 -9.55 -14.07
N HIS A 32 -4.41 -10.30 -13.85
CA HIS A 32 -5.41 -9.99 -12.83
C HIS A 32 -4.81 -10.01 -11.42
N MET A 33 -3.85 -10.89 -11.12
CA MET A 33 -3.20 -10.95 -9.81
C MET A 33 -2.38 -9.68 -9.54
N LYS A 34 -1.58 -9.27 -10.54
CA LYS A 34 -0.78 -8.05 -10.48
C LYS A 34 -1.68 -6.81 -10.33
N LYS A 35 -2.72 -6.69 -11.16
CA LYS A 35 -3.68 -5.57 -11.10
C LYS A 35 -4.46 -5.50 -9.79
N ASN A 36 -4.67 -6.61 -9.10
CA ASN A 36 -5.39 -6.62 -7.83
C ASN A 36 -4.53 -6.11 -6.65
N ILE A 37 -3.19 -6.09 -6.78
CA ILE A 37 -2.31 -5.65 -5.69
C ILE A 37 -2.55 -4.20 -5.28
N PRO A 38 -2.54 -3.19 -6.19
CA PRO A 38 -2.86 -1.81 -5.84
C PRO A 38 -4.20 -1.69 -5.12
N PHE A 39 -5.25 -2.31 -5.67
CA PHE A 39 -6.60 -2.28 -5.09
C PHE A 39 -6.63 -2.84 -3.67
N ALA A 40 -6.10 -4.05 -3.46
CA ALA A 40 -6.10 -4.71 -2.16
C ALA A 40 -5.29 -3.93 -1.11
N MET A 41 -4.16 -3.33 -1.51
CA MET A 41 -3.31 -2.54 -0.61
C MET A 41 -3.95 -1.19 -0.24
N LEU A 42 -4.60 -0.51 -1.18
CA LEU A 42 -5.37 0.70 -0.89
C LEU A 42 -6.57 0.40 0.02
N LEU A 43 -7.30 -0.68 -0.24
CA LEU A 43 -8.41 -1.11 0.60
C LEU A 43 -7.95 -1.42 2.03
N ARG A 44 -6.77 -2.04 2.18
CA ARG A 44 -6.13 -2.26 3.47
C ARG A 44 -5.79 -0.95 4.17
N ALA A 45 -5.21 0.02 3.46
CA ALA A 45 -4.88 1.33 4.02
C ALA A 45 -6.14 2.06 4.53
N ILE A 46 -7.21 2.08 3.73
CA ILE A 46 -8.50 2.68 4.12
C ILE A 46 -9.05 2.06 5.41
N ARG A 47 -8.92 0.73 5.57
CA ARG A 47 -9.44 0.02 6.74
C ARG A 47 -8.59 0.19 7.99
N TYR A 48 -7.27 0.36 7.85
CA TYR A 48 -6.34 0.33 8.99
C TYR A 48 -5.95 1.73 9.46
N CYS A 49 -5.99 2.74 8.60
CA CYS A 49 -5.64 4.10 8.95
C CYS A 49 -6.80 4.79 9.69
N SER A 50 -6.55 5.27 10.90
CA SER A 50 -7.55 6.02 11.68
C SER A 50 -7.78 7.44 11.18
N THR A 51 -6.85 7.98 10.37
CA THR A 51 -6.92 9.35 9.86
C THR A 51 -6.74 9.37 8.35
N PHE A 52 -7.32 10.38 7.71
CA PHE A 52 -7.13 10.58 6.27
C PHE A 52 -5.67 10.86 5.92
N GLU A 53 -4.96 11.62 6.76
CA GLU A 53 -3.53 11.90 6.56
C GLU A 53 -2.66 10.64 6.59
N SER A 54 -2.91 9.72 7.54
CA SER A 54 -2.18 8.44 7.59
C SER A 54 -2.50 7.57 6.38
N TYR A 55 -3.72 7.61 5.86
CA TYR A 55 -4.08 6.97 4.60
C TYR A 55 -3.31 7.57 3.41
N LEU A 56 -3.22 8.90 3.30
CA LEU A 56 -2.45 9.55 2.24
C LEU A 56 -0.97 9.15 2.28
N ASN A 57 -0.39 9.07 3.48
CA ASN A 57 0.98 8.60 3.67
C ASN A 57 1.16 7.14 3.20
N GLU A 58 0.23 6.25 3.52
CA GLU A 58 0.27 4.86 3.02
C GLU A 58 0.05 4.76 1.51
N ARG A 59 -0.79 5.63 0.92
CA ARG A 59 -1.00 5.71 -0.53
C ARG A 59 0.30 6.08 -1.24
N GLU A 60 1.03 7.08 -0.75
CA GLU A 60 2.31 7.49 -1.36
C GLU A 60 3.40 6.41 -1.20
N LYS A 61 3.46 5.73 -0.05
CA LYS A 61 4.36 4.56 0.11
C LYS A 61 4.04 3.46 -0.90
N LEU A 62 2.76 3.15 -1.09
CA LEU A 62 2.32 2.16 -2.07
C LEU A 62 2.69 2.59 -3.49
N ARG A 63 2.46 3.86 -3.86
CA ARG A 63 2.87 4.43 -5.16
C ARG A 63 4.36 4.18 -5.42
N MET A 64 5.22 4.52 -4.46
CA MET A 64 6.67 4.31 -4.57
C MET A 64 7.03 2.83 -4.73
N ALA A 65 6.41 1.95 -3.93
CA ALA A 65 6.64 0.52 -4.03
C ALA A 65 6.17 -0.05 -5.38
N LEU A 66 5.03 0.36 -5.93
CA LEU A 66 4.56 -0.07 -7.25
C LEU A 66 5.53 0.35 -8.37
N LEU A 67 6.06 1.57 -8.31
CA LEU A 67 7.10 2.04 -9.24
C LEU A 67 8.37 1.17 -9.18
N LEU A 68 8.84 0.84 -7.97
CA LEU A 68 9.99 -0.05 -7.76
C LEU A 68 9.74 -1.45 -8.35
N ASN A 69 8.50 -1.95 -8.27
CA ASN A 69 8.08 -3.24 -8.81
C ASN A 69 7.63 -3.18 -10.29
N LYS A 70 7.98 -2.10 -11.01
CA LYS A 70 7.78 -1.94 -12.47
C LYS A 70 6.32 -1.87 -12.92
N TYR A 71 5.40 -1.45 -12.04
CA TYR A 71 4.02 -1.21 -12.44
C TYR A 71 3.93 -0.01 -13.41
N PRO A 72 3.15 -0.10 -14.50
CA PRO A 72 2.90 1.03 -15.39
C PRO A 72 2.16 2.17 -14.69
N ASN A 73 2.53 3.42 -14.98
CA ASN A 73 1.89 4.61 -14.40
C ASN A 73 0.37 4.61 -14.58
N LYS A 74 -0.14 4.14 -15.73
CA LYS A 74 -1.59 4.02 -15.97
C LYS A 74 -2.32 3.18 -14.91
N ILE A 75 -1.68 2.17 -14.34
CA ILE A 75 -2.27 1.32 -13.28
C ILE A 75 -2.12 1.98 -11.90
N ILE A 76 -1.11 2.82 -11.73
CA ILE A 76 -0.82 3.51 -10.46
C ILE A 76 -1.72 4.75 -10.30
N ASP A 77 -2.05 5.41 -11.41
CA ASP A 77 -2.87 6.63 -11.46
C ASP A 77 -4.36 6.34 -11.72
N GLU A 78 -4.76 5.07 -11.85
CA GLU A 78 -6.16 4.59 -11.92
C GLU A 78 -6.84 4.64 -10.54
#